data_AF-A0A1Q3BM69-F1
#
_entry.id   AF-A0A1Q3BM69-F1
#
_cell.length_a   1.000
_cell.length_b   1.000
_cell.length_c   1.000
_cell.angle_alpha   90.00
_cell.angle_beta   90.00
_cell.angle_gamma   90.00
#
_symmetry.space_group_name_H-M   'P 1'
#
loop_
_entity.id
_entity.type
_entity.pdbx_description
1 polymer ?
#
loop_
_entity_poly.entity_id
_entity_poly.type
_entity_poly.pdbx_seq_one_letter_code
_entity_poly.pdbx_strand_id
1 'polypeptide(L)'
;KMVQGKNESLRDYLTRFNKESLMVKDLKPSFALGALTSGLKDNSPFTFSLMKKPSLDLKDLLRRAEKYVNVDEAMAARKQKTSWLNHQVEKEEHFVEEAKEKGSTRADKG
;
A
#
# COMPACT_ATOMS: atom_id res chain seq x y z
N LYS A 1 -13.81 13.11 -14.13
CA LYS A 1 -13.71 11.63 -14.01
C LYS A 1 -12.88 11.32 -12.78
N MET A 2 -13.37 10.46 -11.89
CA MET A 2 -12.61 10.03 -10.73
C MET A 2 -11.62 8.95 -11.14
N VAL A 3 -10.33 9.17 -10.91
CA VAL A 3 -9.27 8.24 -11.29
C VAL A 3 -8.35 8.00 -10.11
N GLN A 4 -7.79 6.80 -10.07
CA GLN A 4 -6.77 6.39 -9.11
C GLN A 4 -5.46 7.06 -9.48
N GLY A 5 -4.88 7.81 -8.54
CA GLY A 5 -3.60 8.48 -8.73
C GLY A 5 -2.44 7.51 -8.90
N LYS A 6 -1.34 7.97 -9.52
CA LYS A 6 -0.12 7.16 -9.76
C LYS A 6 0.40 6.47 -8.48
N ASN A 7 0.43 7.23 -7.39
CA ASN A 7 0.93 6.81 -6.07
C ASN A 7 -0.20 6.51 -5.07
N GLU A 8 -1.44 6.51 -5.53
CA GLU A 8 -2.58 6.30 -4.66
C GLU A 8 -2.85 4.81 -4.45
N SER A 9 -3.05 4.41 -3.20
CA SER A 9 -3.41 3.03 -2.87
C SER A 9 -4.82 2.70 -3.37
N LEU A 10 -5.10 1.40 -3.55
CA LEU A 10 -6.46 0.97 -3.92
C LEU A 10 -7.48 1.38 -2.83
N ARG A 11 -7.07 1.32 -1.56
CA ARG A 11 -7.91 1.72 -0.42
C ARG A 11 -8.30 3.19 -0.47
N ASP A 12 -7.35 4.08 -0.71
CA ASP A 12 -7.59 5.52 -0.72
C ASP A 12 -8.51 5.89 -1.89
N TYR A 13 -8.27 5.29 -3.06
CA TYR A 13 -9.14 5.48 -4.22
C TYR A 13 -10.57 5.04 -3.93
N LEU A 14 -10.76 3.84 -3.37
CA LEU A 14 -12.09 3.33 -3.00
C LEU A 14 -12.78 4.20 -1.95
N THR A 15 -12.02 4.71 -0.98
CA THR A 15 -12.54 5.59 0.07
C THR A 15 -13.04 6.89 -0.51
N ARG A 16 -12.26 7.52 -1.38
CA ARG A 16 -12.71 8.72 -2.10
C ARG A 16 -13.92 8.39 -2.98
N PHE A 17 -13.88 7.29 -3.73
CA PHE A 17 -14.97 6.89 -4.63
C PHE A 17 -16.28 6.70 -3.88
N ASN A 18 -16.23 6.03 -2.74
CA ASN A 18 -17.39 5.86 -1.88
C ASN A 18 -17.93 7.21 -1.40
N LYS A 19 -17.06 8.12 -0.95
CA LYS A 19 -17.46 9.47 -0.52
C LYS A 19 -18.18 10.24 -1.62
N GLU A 20 -17.63 10.26 -2.83
CA GLU A 20 -18.25 10.94 -3.98
C GLU A 20 -19.56 10.26 -4.40
N SER A 21 -19.61 8.92 -4.38
CA SER A 21 -20.78 8.15 -4.77
C SER A 21 -22.01 8.43 -3.90
N LEU A 22 -21.80 8.73 -2.61
CA LEU A 22 -22.86 9.10 -1.67
C LEU A 22 -23.48 10.47 -1.98
N MET A 23 -22.77 11.33 -2.71
CA MET A 23 -23.28 12.65 -3.10
C MET A 23 -24.16 12.60 -4.36
N VAL A 24 -24.14 11.49 -5.09
CA VAL A 24 -24.90 11.31 -6.33
C VAL A 24 -26.26 10.71 -6.02
N LYS A 25 -27.33 11.50 -6.20
CA LYS A 25 -28.71 11.01 -6.08
C LYS A 25 -29.00 9.92 -7.11
N ASP A 26 -29.69 8.86 -6.68
CA ASP A 26 -30.17 7.77 -7.53
C ASP A 26 -29.07 7.07 -8.36
N LEU A 27 -27.85 6.98 -7.81
CA LEU A 27 -26.74 6.31 -8.48
C LEU A 27 -27.02 4.81 -8.70
N LYS A 28 -27.17 4.41 -9.96
CA LYS A 28 -27.36 2.99 -10.30
C LYS A 28 -26.07 2.19 -10.09
N PRO A 29 -26.15 0.96 -9.53
CA PRO A 29 -24.97 0.12 -9.32
C PRO A 29 -24.14 -0.16 -10.58
N SER A 30 -24.77 -0.26 -11.75
CA SER A 30 -24.06 -0.44 -13.03
C SER A 30 -23.23 0.78 -13.43
N PHE A 31 -23.74 1.99 -13.18
CA PHE A 31 -22.96 3.22 -13.39
C PHE A 31 -21.82 3.34 -12.38
N ALA A 32 -22.07 3.00 -11.12
CA ALA A 32 -21.02 2.95 -10.10
C ALA A 32 -19.92 1.95 -10.49
N LEU A 33 -20.30 0.75 -10.95
CA LEU A 33 -19.37 -0.28 -11.42
C LEU A 33 -18.51 0.22 -12.59
N GLY A 34 -19.12 0.83 -13.61
CA GLY A 34 -18.40 1.37 -14.77
C GLY A 34 -17.49 2.55 -14.39
N ALA A 35 -17.96 3.46 -13.54
CA ALA A 35 -17.17 4.58 -13.06
C ALA A 35 -15.96 4.10 -12.23
N LEU A 36 -16.18 3.17 -11.30
CA LEU A 36 -15.14 2.62 -10.44
C LEU A 36 -14.08 1.91 -11.28
N THR A 37 -14.48 1.00 -12.17
CA THR A 37 -13.55 0.21 -13.00
C THR A 37 -12.78 1.07 -13.98
N SER A 38 -13.42 2.05 -14.63
CA SER A 38 -12.76 2.96 -15.57
C SER A 38 -11.81 3.95 -14.91
N GLY A 39 -11.93 4.15 -13.59
CA GLY A 39 -11.05 4.99 -12.80
C GLY A 39 -9.87 4.25 -12.17
N LEU A 40 -9.80 2.92 -12.25
CA LEU A 40 -8.66 2.16 -11.70
C LEU A 40 -7.36 2.48 -12.44
N LYS A 41 -6.24 2.39 -11.72
CA LYS A 41 -4.92 2.57 -12.32
C LYS A 41 -4.60 1.40 -13.24
N ASP A 42 -4.12 1.71 -14.44
CA ASP A 42 -3.60 0.71 -15.36
C ASP A 42 -2.38 -0.02 -14.76
N ASN A 43 -2.16 -1.26 -15.20
CA ASN A 43 -1.01 -2.08 -14.80
C ASN A 43 -0.88 -2.34 -13.28
N SER A 44 -2.00 -2.34 -12.55
CA SER A 44 -2.04 -2.77 -11.15
C SER A 44 -2.38 -4.26 -11.04
N PRO A 45 -1.92 -4.98 -9.99
CA PRO A 45 -2.33 -6.36 -9.74
C PRO A 45 -3.85 -6.54 -9.72
N PHE A 46 -4.58 -5.58 -9.14
CA PHE A 46 -6.03 -5.61 -9.10
C PHE A 46 -6.65 -5.47 -10.50
N THR A 47 -6.19 -4.51 -11.31
CA THR A 47 -6.68 -4.31 -12.69
C THR A 47 -6.42 -5.54 -13.57
N PHE A 48 -5.24 -6.17 -13.46
CA PHE A 48 -4.95 -7.43 -14.16
C PHE A 48 -5.88 -8.57 -13.71
N SER A 49 -6.27 -8.60 -12.43
CA SER A 49 -7.22 -9.59 -11.93
C SER A 49 -8.61 -9.45 -12.57
N LEU A 50 -9.02 -8.22 -12.88
CA LEU A 50 -10.30 -7.92 -13.54
C LEU A 50 -10.25 -8.25 -15.03
N MET A 51 -9.10 -8.04 -15.69
CA MET A 51 -8.90 -8.45 -17.07
C MET A 51 -8.97 -9.97 -17.23
N LYS A 52 -8.36 -10.72 -16.30
CA LYS A 52 -8.42 -12.20 -16.30
C LYS A 52 -9.81 -12.72 -15.99
N LYS A 53 -10.52 -12.08 -15.06
CA LYS A 53 -11.87 -12.45 -14.67
C LYS A 53 -12.68 -11.20 -14.38
N PRO A 54 -13.52 -10.75 -15.32
CA PRO A 54 -14.39 -9.60 -15.08
C PRO A 54 -15.26 -9.81 -13.83
N SER A 55 -15.55 -8.72 -13.12
CA SER A 55 -16.51 -8.75 -12.01
C SER A 55 -17.93 -8.69 -12.54
N LEU A 56 -18.83 -9.47 -11.94
CA LEU A 56 -20.22 -9.60 -12.38
C LEU A 56 -21.07 -8.40 -11.96
N ASP A 57 -20.79 -7.87 -10.77
CA ASP A 57 -21.49 -6.73 -10.18
C ASP A 57 -20.56 -5.94 -9.25
N LEU A 58 -21.08 -4.84 -8.71
CA LEU A 58 -20.35 -3.99 -7.79
C LEU A 58 -19.93 -4.74 -6.51
N LYS A 59 -20.74 -5.70 -6.05
CA LYS A 59 -20.46 -6.46 -4.83
C LYS A 59 -19.27 -7.39 -5.00
N ASP A 60 -19.20 -8.14 -6.11
CA ASP A 60 -18.04 -8.97 -6.42
C ASP A 60 -16.78 -8.12 -6.59
N LEU A 61 -16.91 -6.96 -7.25
CA LEU A 61 -15.78 -6.05 -7.43
C LEU A 61 -15.22 -5.58 -6.08
N LEU A 62 -16.07 -5.08 -5.18
CA LEU A 62 -15.65 -4.58 -3.87
C LEU A 62 -15.07 -5.69 -2.99
N ARG A 63 -15.70 -6.86 -2.94
CA ARG A 63 -15.18 -8.02 -2.21
C ARG A 63 -13.81 -8.46 -2.72
N ARG A 64 -13.59 -8.38 -4.04
CA ARG A 64 -12.28 -8.68 -4.62
C ARG A 64 -11.28 -7.59 -4.27
N ALA A 65 -11.66 -6.33 -4.37
CA ALA A 65 -10.80 -5.19 -4.05
C ALA A 65 -10.32 -5.24 -2.60
N GLU A 66 -11.20 -5.58 -1.66
CA GLU A 66 -10.86 -5.78 -0.24
C GLU A 66 -9.73 -6.79 -0.05
N LYS A 67 -9.74 -7.92 -0.78
CA LYS A 67 -8.65 -8.90 -0.71
C LYS A 67 -7.31 -8.32 -1.14
N TYR A 68 -7.30 -7.48 -2.18
CA TYR A 68 -6.08 -6.83 -2.65
C TYR A 68 -5.61 -5.75 -1.66
N VAL A 69 -6.53 -4.98 -1.09
CA VAL A 69 -6.22 -4.03 -0.01
C VAL A 69 -5.57 -4.75 1.17
N ASN A 70 -6.13 -5.87 1.62
CA ASN A 70 -5.58 -6.63 2.74
C ASN A 70 -4.17 -7.18 2.43
N VAL A 71 -3.92 -7.63 1.19
CA VAL A 71 -2.59 -8.07 0.75
C VAL A 71 -1.61 -6.91 0.72
N ASP A 72 -2.00 -5.77 0.14
CA ASP A 72 -1.17 -4.57 0.06
C ASP A 72 -0.80 -4.06 1.47
N GLU A 73 -1.76 -3.99 2.38
CA GLU A 73 -1.56 -3.58 3.78
C GLU A 73 -0.65 -4.57 4.53
N ALA A 74 -0.85 -5.88 4.37
CA ALA A 74 0.01 -6.89 4.97
C ALA A 74 1.45 -6.82 4.46
N MET A 75 1.65 -6.57 3.16
CA MET A 75 2.97 -6.39 2.56
C MET A 75 3.64 -5.10 3.03
N ALA A 76 2.88 -4.00 3.17
CA ALA A 76 3.38 -2.75 3.73
C ALA A 76 3.84 -2.93 5.19
N ALA A 77 3.04 -3.60 6.02
CA ALA A 77 3.38 -3.89 7.41
C ALA A 77 4.66 -4.75 7.53
N ARG A 78 4.82 -5.76 6.66
CA ARG A 78 6.04 -6.57 6.62
C ARG A 78 7.27 -5.74 6.26
N LYS A 79 7.18 -4.87 5.26
CA LYS A 79 8.28 -3.98 4.86
C LYS A 79 8.67 -3.01 5.97
N GLN A 80 7.71 -2.45 6.68
CA GLN A 80 7.98 -1.58 7.83
C GLN A 80 8.70 -2.34 8.95
N LYS A 81 8.28 -3.57 9.24
CA LYS A 81 8.96 -4.42 10.24
C LYS A 81 10.41 -4.72 9.84
N THR A 82 10.65 -5.11 8.59
CA THR A 82 12.01 -5.35 8.08
C THR A 82 12.85 -4.07 8.12
N SER A 83 12.29 -2.94 7.71
CA SER A 83 12.98 -1.66 7.76
C SER A 83 13.36 -1.28 9.20
N TRP A 84 12.46 -1.47 10.16
CA TRP A 84 12.72 -1.20 11.57
C TRP A 84 13.82 -2.10 12.15
N LEU A 85 13.79 -3.39 11.83
CA LEU A 85 14.85 -4.33 12.24
C LEU A 85 16.20 -3.93 11.66
N ASN A 86 16.26 -3.55 10.37
CA ASN A 86 17.52 -3.13 9.75
C ASN A 86 18.09 -1.87 10.42
N HIS A 87 17.24 -0.88 10.72
CA HIS A 87 17.70 0.33 11.44
C HIS A 87 18.19 0.03 12.86
N GLN A 88 17.67 -1.03 13.52
CA GLN A 88 18.15 -1.44 14.83
C GLN A 88 19.54 -2.08 14.74
N VAL A 89 19.75 -2.96 13.76
CA VAL A 89 21.06 -3.59 13.50
C VAL A 89 22.10 -2.53 13.15
N GLU A 90 21.79 -1.59 12.25
CA GLU A 90 22.70 -0.49 11.89
C GLU A 90 23.07 0.37 13.11
N LYS A 91 22.11 0.66 14.00
CA LYS A 91 22.39 1.40 15.25
C LYS A 91 23.30 0.62 16.19
N GLU A 92 23.08 -0.68 16.33
CA GLU A 92 23.92 -1.55 17.17
C GLU A 92 25.34 -1.67 16.59
N GLU A 93 25.49 -1.84 15.28
CA GLU A 93 26.79 -1.88 14.60
C GLU A 93 27.56 -0.56 14.76
N HIS A 94 26.89 0.59 14.59
CA HIS A 94 27.50 1.90 14.75
C HIS A 94 27.97 2.15 16.20
N PHE A 95 27.20 1.69 17.20
CA PHE A 95 27.60 1.75 18.61
C PHE A 95 28.82 0.86 18.90
N VAL A 96 28.88 -0.33 18.29
CA VAL A 96 29.98 -1.28 18.47
C VAL A 96 31.27 -0.78 17.82
N GLU A 97 31.20 -0.14 16.65
CA GLU A 97 32.36 0.50 16.02
C GLU A 97 32.88 1.69 16.84
N GLU A 98 31.99 2.57 17.31
CA GLU A 98 32.38 3.74 18.10
C GLU A 98 33.04 3.33 19.43
N ALA A 99 32.59 2.23 20.04
CA ALA A 99 33.19 1.67 21.25
C ALA A 99 34.59 1.07 21.00
N LYS A 100 34.82 0.46 19.83
CA LYS A 100 36.14 -0.07 19.45
C LYS A 100 37.15 1.05 19.16
N GLU A 101 36.71 2.13 18.53
CA GLU A 101 37.56 3.30 18.24
C GLU A 101 38.00 4.00 19.54
N LYS A 102 37.10 4.19 20.51
CA LYS A 102 37.40 4.77 21.82
C LYS A 102 38.22 3.85 22.74
N GLY A 103 38.11 2.53 22.57
CA GLY A 103 38.94 1.56 23.29
C GLY A 103 40.40 1.51 22.81
N SER A 104 40.62 1.72 21.50
CA SER A 104 41.95 1.66 20.88
C SER A 104 42.86 2.84 21.27
N THR A 105 42.30 4.05 21.45
CA THR A 105 43.07 5.26 21.79
C THR A 105 43.61 5.29 23.24
N ARG A 106 43.22 4.34 24.09
CA ARG A 106 43.63 4.28 25.50
C ARG A 106 44.82 3.37 25.77
N ALA A 107 45.27 2.59 24.77
CA ALA A 107 46.35 1.62 24.93
C ALA A 107 47.77 2.17 24.66
N ASP A 108 47.91 3.41 24.19
CA ASP A 108 49.19 4.02 23.79
C ASP A 108 49.64 5.18 24.71
N LYS A 109 49.58 4.96 26.04
CA LYS A 109 50.23 5.82 27.04
C LYS A 109 50.67 4.97 28.24
N GLY A 110 51.76 4.21 28.05
CA GLY A 110 52.47 3.47 29.08
C GLY A 110 53.96 3.67 28.91
#